data_AF-A0A947CPN0-F1
#
_entry.id   AF-A0A947CPN0-F1
#
_cell.length_a   1.000
_cell.length_b   1.000
_cell.length_c   1.000
_cell.angle_alpha   90.00
_cell.angle_beta   90.00
_cell.angle_gamma   90.00
#
_symmetry.space_group_name_H-M   'P 1'
#
loop_
_entity.id
_entity.type
_entity.pdbx_description
1 polymer ?
#
loop_
_entity_poly.entity_id
_entity_poly.type
_entity_poly.pdbx_seq_one_letter_code
_entity_poly.pdbx_strand_id
1 'polypeptide(L)'
;MTEFSPLIDNPPLEADQARQLLERILEDARQALSEAIMVFDLDSTLLNNSPRQAKIMRDYGRDHGLDVLQRVQGEHWSGWDPRIPMRKIGLDQAQVDEHYDAFRAYWWERFFAGDYCVEDEPIAGARDYVDSVIELGARVFYVTGRHEAMREGTLACFERHG
;
A
#
# COMPACT_ATOMS: atom_id res chain seq x y z
N MET A 1 -4.19 13.51 30.09
CA MET A 1 -4.55 12.43 29.14
C MET A 1 -5.56 13.01 28.18
N THR A 2 -5.08 13.46 27.02
CA THR A 2 -5.94 13.99 25.95
C THR A 2 -6.48 12.78 25.20
N GLU A 3 -7.79 12.59 25.21
CA GLU A 3 -8.46 11.55 24.44
C GLU A 3 -8.20 11.79 22.95
N PHE A 4 -7.58 10.81 22.29
CA PHE A 4 -7.59 10.73 20.84
C PHE A 4 -9.04 10.50 20.41
N SER A 5 -9.67 11.53 19.84
CA SER A 5 -10.91 11.37 19.10
C SER A 5 -10.67 10.36 17.98
N PRO A 6 -11.45 9.27 17.88
CA PRO A 6 -11.31 8.33 16.78
C PRO A 6 -11.55 9.10 15.49
N LEU A 7 -10.56 9.05 14.60
CA LEU A 7 -10.70 9.51 13.22
C LEU A 7 -12.01 8.94 12.66
N ILE A 8 -12.80 9.84 12.10
CA ILE A 8 -14.18 9.64 11.65
C ILE A 8 -14.32 8.29 10.91
N ASP A 9 -15.17 7.39 11.42
CA ASP A 9 -15.64 6.17 10.74
C ASP A 9 -16.58 6.55 9.58
N ASN A 10 -16.02 7.17 8.54
CA ASN A 10 -16.74 7.31 7.28
C ASN A 10 -16.63 5.99 6.53
N PRO A 11 -17.76 5.39 6.08
CA PRO A 11 -17.68 4.26 5.18
C PRO A 11 -16.90 4.64 3.91
N PRO A 12 -16.20 3.69 3.27
CA PRO A 12 -15.55 3.95 1.99
C PRO A 12 -16.54 4.57 1.00
N LEU A 13 -16.07 5.52 0.20
CA LEU A 13 -16.88 6.05 -0.90
C LEU A 13 -17.19 4.94 -1.89
N GLU A 14 -18.42 4.93 -2.40
CA GLU A 14 -18.76 4.12 -3.57
C GLU A 14 -17.94 4.57 -4.78
N ALA A 15 -17.67 3.67 -5.73
CA ALA A 15 -16.77 3.95 -6.86
C ALA A 15 -17.14 5.23 -7.64
N ASP A 16 -18.43 5.46 -7.87
CA ASP A 16 -18.90 6.67 -8.55
C ASP A 16 -18.70 7.95 -7.72
N GLN A 17 -18.86 7.86 -6.39
CA GLN A 17 -18.63 8.98 -5.49
C GLN A 17 -17.14 9.34 -5.42
N ALA A 18 -16.27 8.32 -5.36
CA ALA A 18 -14.82 8.50 -5.39
C ALA A 18 -14.37 9.16 -6.71
N ARG A 19 -14.87 8.68 -7.85
CA ARG A 19 -14.60 9.27 -9.17
C ARG A 19 -15.03 10.73 -9.24
N GLN A 20 -16.26 11.04 -8.85
CA GLN A 20 -16.75 12.43 -8.84
C GLN A 20 -15.94 13.33 -7.91
N LEU A 21 -15.44 12.81 -6.78
CA LEU A 21 -14.56 13.56 -5.89
C LEU A 21 -13.23 13.89 -6.57
N LEU A 22 -12.59 12.89 -7.18
CA LEU A 22 -11.32 13.06 -7.90
C LEU A 22 -11.46 14.03 -9.08
N GLU A 23 -12.55 13.95 -9.85
CA GLU A 23 -12.85 14.89 -10.94
C GLU A 23 -13.01 16.33 -10.43
N ARG A 24 -13.70 16.54 -9.31
CA ARG A 24 -13.83 17.87 -8.69
C ARG A 24 -12.49 18.41 -8.20
N ILE A 25 -11.66 17.57 -7.58
CA ILE A 25 -10.32 17.97 -7.12
C ILE A 25 -9.45 18.43 -8.30
N LEU A 26 -9.52 17.74 -9.44
CA LEU A 26 -8.83 18.17 -10.66
C LEU A 26 -9.36 19.51 -11.21
N GLU A 27 -10.66 19.74 -11.15
CA GLU A 27 -11.24 21.03 -11.54
C GLU A 27 -10.80 22.16 -10.61
N ASP A 28 -10.81 21.93 -9.29
CA ASP A 28 -10.32 22.92 -8.31
C ASP A 28 -8.83 23.23 -8.56
N ALA A 29 -8.00 22.22 -8.84
CA ALA A 29 -6.60 22.39 -9.21
C ALA A 29 -6.44 23.20 -10.51
N ARG A 30 -7.28 22.93 -11.52
CA ARG A 30 -7.29 23.67 -12.79
C ARG A 30 -7.60 25.16 -12.57
N GLN A 31 -8.54 25.48 -11.68
CA GLN A 31 -8.87 26.87 -11.34
C GLN A 31 -7.75 27.58 -10.56
N ALA A 32 -6.95 26.83 -9.79
CA ALA A 32 -5.79 27.36 -9.07
C ALA A 32 -4.52 27.52 -9.95
N LEU A 33 -4.52 27.00 -11.19
CA LEU A 33 -3.39 27.08 -12.14
C LEU A 33 -2.07 26.60 -11.52
N SER A 34 -0.94 27.27 -11.81
CA SER A 34 0.41 26.88 -11.35
C SER A 34 0.61 26.96 -9.82
N GLU A 35 -0.34 27.52 -9.08
CA GLU A 35 -0.28 27.58 -7.62
C GLU A 35 -0.79 26.29 -6.97
N ALA A 36 -1.48 25.42 -7.72
CA ALA A 36 -2.00 24.16 -7.21
C ALA A 36 -0.87 23.26 -6.69
N ILE A 37 -1.04 22.78 -5.46
CA ILE A 37 -0.19 21.76 -4.83
C ILE A 37 -1.06 20.55 -4.57
N MET A 38 -0.64 19.40 -5.10
CA MET A 38 -1.25 18.12 -4.78
C MET A 38 -0.28 17.24 -4.00
N VAL A 39 -0.79 16.70 -2.90
CA VAL A 39 -0.03 15.87 -1.98
C VAL A 39 -0.63 14.48 -1.96
N PHE A 40 0.19 13.47 -2.18
CA PHE A 40 -0.23 12.07 -2.15
C PHE A 40 0.56 11.29 -1.10
N ASP A 41 -0.12 10.43 -0.36
CA ASP A 41 0.55 9.27 0.24
C ASP A 41 0.84 8.20 -0.82
N LEU A 42 1.64 7.20 -0.48
CA LEU A 42 1.99 6.09 -1.36
C LEU A 42 1.22 4.81 -1.01
N ASP A 43 1.40 4.27 0.20
CA ASP A 43 0.91 2.94 0.57
C ASP A 43 -0.61 2.92 0.71
N SER A 44 -1.28 2.10 -0.11
CA SER A 44 -2.75 2.07 -0.21
C SER A 44 -3.38 3.38 -0.72
N THR A 45 -2.58 4.24 -1.37
CA THR A 45 -3.03 5.47 -2.06
C THR A 45 -2.65 5.45 -3.54
N LEU A 46 -1.35 5.46 -3.85
CA LEU A 46 -0.85 5.32 -5.23
C LEU A 46 -0.33 3.90 -5.51
N LEU A 47 0.16 3.21 -4.48
CA LEU A 47 0.76 1.90 -4.58
C LEU A 47 -0.03 0.87 -3.77
N ASN A 48 -0.38 -0.24 -4.42
CA ASN A 48 -0.83 -1.47 -3.82
C ASN A 48 0.37 -2.27 -3.33
N ASN A 49 0.46 -2.46 -2.02
CA ASN A 49 1.54 -3.18 -1.37
C ASN A 49 1.20 -4.64 -1.02
N SER A 50 0.01 -5.10 -1.37
CA SER A 50 -0.41 -6.48 -1.15
C SER A 50 0.53 -7.51 -1.80
N PRO A 51 1.08 -7.30 -3.02
CA PRO A 51 2.05 -8.23 -3.60
C PRO A 51 3.37 -8.26 -2.81
N ARG A 52 3.85 -7.13 -2.32
CA ARG A 52 4.99 -7.05 -1.37
C ARG A 52 4.72 -7.84 -0.09
N GLN A 53 3.55 -7.67 0.54
CA GLN A 53 3.18 -8.42 1.74
C GLN A 53 3.15 -9.93 1.47
N ALA A 54 2.62 -10.34 0.32
CA ALA A 54 2.62 -11.73 -0.12
C ALA A 54 4.03 -12.27 -0.35
N LYS A 55 4.92 -11.52 -0.99
CA LYS A 55 6.32 -11.92 -1.19
C LYS A 55 7.04 -12.18 0.13
N ILE A 56 6.89 -11.27 1.10
CA ILE A 56 7.48 -11.42 2.44
C ILE A 56 6.95 -12.69 3.14
N MET A 57 5.65 -12.98 3.01
CA MET A 57 5.05 -14.18 3.60
C MET A 57 5.48 -15.48 2.91
N ARG A 58 5.67 -15.48 1.58
CA ARG A 58 6.27 -16.62 0.88
C ARG A 58 7.70 -16.87 1.36
N ASP A 59 8.48 -15.82 1.55
CA ASP A 59 9.86 -15.92 2.03
C ASP A 59 9.94 -16.42 3.46
N TYR A 60 9.08 -15.90 4.36
CA TYR A 60 8.93 -16.44 5.70
C TYR A 60 8.59 -17.94 5.67
N GLY A 61 7.64 -18.32 4.81
CA GLY A 61 7.20 -19.70 4.65
C GLY A 61 8.33 -20.63 4.22
N ARG A 62 9.14 -20.22 3.24
CA ARG A 62 10.33 -20.97 2.81
C ARG A 62 11.34 -21.10 3.95
N ASP A 63 11.63 -20.01 4.65
CA ASP A 63 12.68 -19.98 5.66
C ASP A 63 12.30 -20.76 6.94
N HIS A 64 11.01 -20.98 7.19
CA HIS A 64 10.47 -21.70 8.34
C HIS A 64 9.84 -23.06 8.00
N GLY A 65 9.97 -23.55 6.77
CA GLY A 65 9.46 -24.87 6.36
C GLY A 65 7.94 -24.97 6.27
N LEU A 66 7.25 -23.86 6.00
CA LEU A 66 5.80 -23.77 5.83
C LEU A 66 5.43 -23.66 4.35
N ASP A 67 5.47 -24.80 3.64
CA ASP A 67 5.22 -24.86 2.20
C ASP A 67 3.87 -24.28 1.77
N VAL A 68 2.86 -24.39 2.63
CA VAL A 68 1.53 -23.83 2.40
C VAL A 68 1.56 -22.32 2.19
N LEU A 69 2.44 -21.58 2.90
CA LEU A 69 2.56 -20.13 2.78
C LEU A 69 3.19 -19.70 1.45
N GLN A 70 3.93 -20.58 0.76
CA GLN A 70 4.52 -20.27 -0.54
C GLN A 70 3.47 -20.00 -1.64
N ARG A 71 2.21 -20.37 -1.39
CA ARG A 71 1.08 -20.17 -2.31
C ARG A 71 0.38 -18.83 -2.14
N VAL A 72 0.70 -18.05 -1.09
CA VAL A 72 0.05 -16.76 -0.85
C VAL A 72 0.33 -15.79 -2.01
N GLN A 73 -0.68 -15.00 -2.33
CA GLN A 73 -0.68 -13.97 -3.39
C GLN A 73 -1.29 -12.68 -2.83
N GLY A 74 -1.14 -11.57 -3.57
CA GLY A 74 -1.63 -10.26 -3.15
C GLY A 74 -3.12 -10.25 -2.81
N GLU A 75 -3.94 -10.98 -3.57
CA GLU A 75 -5.41 -11.04 -3.42
C GLU A 75 -5.86 -11.71 -2.12
N HIS A 76 -4.95 -12.44 -1.46
CA HIS A 76 -5.23 -13.01 -0.14
C HIS A 76 -5.16 -11.95 0.96
N TRP A 77 -4.42 -10.86 0.75
CA TRP A 77 -4.33 -9.76 1.70
C TRP A 77 -5.57 -8.88 1.62
N SER A 78 -6.05 -8.47 2.79
CA SER A 78 -7.15 -7.53 2.96
C SER A 78 -6.81 -6.66 4.17
N GLY A 79 -6.13 -5.55 3.92
CA GLY A 79 -5.53 -4.73 4.97
C GLY A 79 -4.20 -5.30 5.48
N TRP A 80 -3.97 -5.16 6.79
CA TRP A 80 -2.65 -5.32 7.41
C TRP A 80 -2.53 -6.48 8.41
N ASP A 81 -3.61 -7.25 8.63
CA ASP A 81 -3.58 -8.40 9.54
C ASP A 81 -3.12 -9.68 8.81
N PRO A 82 -1.90 -10.21 9.09
CA PRO A 82 -1.39 -11.39 8.42
C PRO A 82 -2.13 -12.68 8.75
N ARG A 83 -2.95 -12.70 9.80
CA ARG A 83 -3.79 -13.87 10.11
C ARG A 83 -4.81 -14.13 9.00
N ILE A 84 -5.25 -13.09 8.29
CA ILE A 84 -6.21 -13.20 7.19
C ILE A 84 -5.63 -14.05 6.03
N PRO A 85 -4.51 -13.69 5.40
CA PRO A 85 -3.92 -14.49 4.34
C PRO A 85 -3.44 -15.87 4.82
N MET A 86 -2.93 -16.00 6.05
CA MET A 86 -2.57 -17.30 6.63
C MET A 86 -3.76 -18.28 6.66
N ARG A 87 -4.92 -17.82 7.15
CA ARG A 87 -6.14 -18.65 7.14
C ARG A 87 -6.65 -18.93 5.73
N LYS A 88 -6.65 -17.93 4.84
CA LYS A 88 -7.11 -18.10 3.45
C LYS A 88 -6.28 -19.14 2.69
N ILE A 89 -4.99 -19.27 3.00
CA ILE A 89 -4.11 -20.24 2.34
C ILE A 89 -4.12 -21.62 3.00
N GLY A 90 -4.86 -21.79 4.12
CA GLY A 90 -5.17 -23.09 4.70
C GLY A 90 -4.47 -23.41 6.02
N LEU A 91 -3.81 -22.45 6.69
CA LEU A 91 -3.37 -22.67 8.08
C LEU A 91 -4.59 -22.74 8.99
N ASP A 92 -4.58 -23.70 9.91
CA ASP A 92 -5.56 -23.73 11.00
C ASP A 92 -5.25 -22.66 12.07
N GLN A 93 -6.17 -22.50 13.03
CA GLN A 93 -6.04 -21.48 14.06
C GLN A 93 -4.80 -21.68 14.95
N ALA A 94 -4.42 -22.93 15.24
CA ALA A 94 -3.26 -23.21 16.09
C ALA A 94 -1.96 -22.83 15.36
N GLN A 95 -1.85 -23.16 14.07
CA GLN A 95 -0.72 -22.78 13.22
C GLN A 95 -0.63 -21.26 13.04
N VAL A 96 -1.77 -20.58 12.87
CA VAL A 96 -1.81 -19.11 12.80
C VAL A 96 -1.27 -18.50 14.09
N ASP A 97 -1.74 -18.96 15.25
CA ASP A 97 -1.33 -18.42 16.55
C ASP A 97 0.14 -18.72 16.84
N GLU A 98 0.65 -19.90 16.48
CA GLU A 98 2.06 -20.27 16.61
C GLU A 98 2.99 -19.35 15.80
N HIS A 99 2.59 -18.96 14.59
CA HIS A 99 3.46 -18.21 13.69
C HIS A 99 3.23 -16.70 13.68
N TYR A 100 2.15 -16.20 14.29
CA TYR A 100 1.76 -14.80 14.17
C TYR A 100 2.87 -13.83 14.61
N ASP A 101 3.38 -13.98 15.83
CA ASP A 101 4.37 -13.03 16.38
C ASP A 101 5.72 -13.13 15.66
N ALA A 102 6.15 -14.35 15.33
CA ALA A 102 7.38 -14.59 14.57
C ALA A 102 7.29 -13.99 13.15
N PHE A 103 6.17 -14.19 12.46
CA PHE A 103 5.92 -13.58 11.17
C PHE A 103 5.87 -12.05 11.27
N ARG A 104 5.20 -11.50 12.29
CA ARG A 104 5.11 -10.03 12.48
C ARG A 104 6.48 -9.39 12.65
N ALA A 105 7.38 -10.00 13.42
CA ALA A 105 8.76 -9.54 13.55
C ALA A 105 9.52 -9.65 12.22
N TYR A 106 9.45 -10.81 11.56
CA TYR A 106 10.07 -11.05 10.25
C TYR A 106 9.61 -10.04 9.18
N TRP A 107 8.30 -9.76 9.18
CA TRP A 107 7.65 -8.80 8.29
C TRP A 107 8.10 -7.37 8.58
N TRP A 108 8.15 -6.96 9.85
CA TRP A 108 8.54 -5.60 10.23
C TRP A 108 9.94 -5.24 9.72
N GLU A 109 10.90 -6.14 9.91
CA GLU A 109 12.28 -5.93 9.44
C GLU A 109 12.39 -5.77 7.92
N ARG A 110 11.50 -6.39 7.15
CA ARG A 110 11.61 -6.49 5.68
C ARG A 110 10.70 -5.54 4.94
N PHE A 111 9.48 -5.34 5.43
CA PHE A 111 8.50 -4.45 4.82
C PHE A 111 9.03 -3.02 4.74
N PHE A 112 9.80 -2.62 5.76
CA PHE A 112 10.41 -1.31 5.85
C PHE A 112 11.87 -1.27 5.33
N ALA A 113 12.54 -2.37 4.98
CA ALA A 113 13.95 -2.33 4.52
C ALA A 113 14.17 -1.86 3.07
N GLY A 114 13.13 -1.59 2.29
CA GLY A 114 13.23 -1.08 0.92
C GLY A 114 13.33 -2.16 -0.16
N ASP A 115 14.05 -3.26 0.08
CA ASP A 115 14.29 -4.34 -0.91
C ASP A 115 13.02 -4.90 -1.53
N TYR A 116 11.93 -4.95 -0.76
CA TYR A 116 10.66 -5.50 -1.21
C TYR A 116 9.75 -4.46 -1.88
N CYS A 117 10.08 -3.16 -1.86
CA CYS A 117 9.24 -2.12 -2.46
C CYS A 117 9.06 -2.29 -3.97
N VAL A 118 9.99 -2.99 -4.65
CA VAL A 118 9.89 -3.31 -6.09
C VAL A 118 8.72 -4.24 -6.43
N GLU A 119 8.16 -4.92 -5.42
CA GLU A 119 6.98 -5.77 -5.53
C GLU A 119 5.68 -4.96 -5.46
N ASP A 120 5.73 -3.66 -5.12
CA ASP A 120 4.52 -2.83 -5.14
C ASP A 120 4.02 -2.63 -6.58
N GLU A 121 2.70 -2.47 -6.72
CA GLU A 121 2.05 -2.23 -8.00
C GLU A 121 1.23 -0.93 -7.93
N PRO A 122 1.06 -0.18 -9.03
CA PRO A 122 0.17 0.98 -9.02
C PRO A 122 -1.26 0.56 -8.71
N ILE A 123 -1.94 1.33 -7.87
CA ILE A 123 -3.39 1.22 -7.76
C ILE A 123 -4.03 1.60 -9.10
N ALA A 124 -5.08 0.90 -9.50
CA ALA A 124 -5.76 1.14 -10.77
C ALA A 124 -6.17 2.62 -10.90
N GLY A 125 -5.76 3.28 -11.99
CA GLY A 125 -6.02 4.69 -12.27
C GLY A 125 -5.13 5.68 -11.51
N ALA A 126 -4.26 5.24 -10.58
CA ALA A 126 -3.41 6.13 -9.81
C ALA A 126 -2.41 6.89 -10.71
N ARG A 127 -1.80 6.19 -11.67
CA ARG A 127 -0.87 6.79 -12.64
C ARG A 127 -1.58 7.85 -13.49
N ASP A 128 -2.64 7.46 -14.19
CA ASP A 128 -3.42 8.36 -15.07
C ASP A 128 -3.89 9.61 -14.32
N TYR A 129 -4.26 9.47 -13.04
CA TYR A 129 -4.65 10.59 -12.20
C TYR A 129 -3.48 11.51 -11.87
N VAL A 130 -2.32 10.98 -11.48
CA VAL A 130 -1.11 11.79 -11.24
C VAL A 130 -0.64 12.48 -12.51
N ASP A 131 -0.69 11.81 -13.65
CA ASP A 131 -0.33 12.38 -14.95
C ASP A 131 -1.25 13.55 -15.30
N SER A 132 -2.57 13.41 -15.09
CA SER A 132 -3.54 14.50 -15.28
C SER A 132 -3.20 15.73 -14.44
N VAL A 133 -2.65 15.55 -13.23
CA VAL A 133 -2.26 16.65 -12.33
C VAL A 133 -1.01 17.36 -12.83
N ILE A 134 -0.02 16.58 -13.30
CA ILE A 134 1.22 17.10 -13.87
C ILE A 134 0.93 17.88 -15.16
N GLU A 135 0.06 17.35 -16.03
CA GLU A 135 -0.36 18.00 -17.28
C GLU A 135 -1.07 19.34 -17.05
N LEU A 136 -1.78 19.49 -15.92
CA LEU A 136 -2.38 20.77 -15.51
C LEU A 136 -1.35 21.82 -15.06
N GLY A 137 -0.08 21.42 -14.88
CA GLY A 137 0.99 22.29 -14.36
C GLY A 137 0.96 22.44 -12.84
N ALA A 138 0.21 21.60 -12.12
CA ALA A 138 0.22 21.56 -10.67
C ALA A 138 1.51 20.91 -10.14
N ARG A 139 1.92 21.30 -8.93
CA ARG A 139 3.08 20.70 -8.26
C ARG A 139 2.67 19.47 -7.47
N VAL A 140 3.30 18.34 -7.75
CA VAL A 140 3.06 17.07 -7.05
C VAL A 140 4.11 16.85 -5.95
N PHE A 141 3.65 16.50 -4.76
CA PHE A 141 4.49 16.09 -3.64
C PHE A 141 4.02 14.75 -3.08
N TYR A 142 4.98 13.93 -2.64
CA TYR A 142 4.69 12.70 -1.93
C TYR A 142 4.98 12.87 -0.44
N VAL A 143 3.99 12.62 0.41
CA VAL A 143 4.12 12.62 1.87
C VAL A 143 3.64 11.28 2.37
N THR A 144 4.59 10.43 2.80
CA THR A 144 4.32 9.03 3.09
C THR A 144 4.96 8.58 4.39
N GLY A 145 4.39 7.53 4.99
CA GLY A 145 4.95 6.84 6.16
C GLY A 145 6.20 6.01 5.85
N ARG A 146 6.58 5.86 4.58
CA ARG A 146 7.84 5.21 4.21
C ARG A 146 9.02 6.00 4.75
N HIS A 147 9.92 5.32 5.43
CA HIS A 147 11.14 5.94 5.93
C HIS A 147 12.24 5.98 4.87
N GLU A 148 13.29 6.76 5.11
CA GLU A 148 14.35 7.04 4.12
C GLU A 148 15.01 5.78 3.52
N ALA A 149 15.25 4.73 4.32
CA ALA A 149 15.85 3.49 3.79
C ALA A 149 14.96 2.73 2.77
N MET A 150 13.69 3.13 2.58
CA MET A 150 12.81 2.58 1.54
C MET A 150 12.91 3.35 0.22
N ARG A 151 13.67 4.45 0.16
CA ARG A 151 13.72 5.34 -1.00
C ARG A 151 14.14 4.60 -2.26
N GLU A 152 15.27 3.91 -2.23
CA GLU A 152 15.83 3.26 -3.43
C GLU A 152 14.85 2.25 -4.04
N GLY A 153 14.29 1.36 -3.22
CA GLY A 153 13.28 0.41 -3.69
C GLY A 153 11.98 1.07 -4.16
N THR A 154 11.59 2.20 -3.57
CA THR A 154 10.42 2.97 -4.02
C THR A 154 10.67 3.63 -5.38
N LEU A 155 11.85 4.21 -5.59
CA LEU A 155 12.24 4.79 -6.88
C LEU A 155 12.33 3.72 -7.96
N ALA A 156 12.91 2.56 -7.65
CA ALA A 156 12.94 1.43 -8.59
C ALA A 156 11.53 0.94 -8.97
N CYS A 157 10.60 0.94 -8.02
CA CYS A 157 9.18 0.67 -8.30
C CYS A 157 8.58 1.72 -9.25
N PHE A 158 8.84 3.00 -9.02
CA PHE A 158 8.37 4.07 -9.90
C PHE A 158 8.95 3.93 -11.31
N GLU A 159 10.27 3.77 -11.45
CA GLU A 159 10.93 3.59 -12.75
C GLU A 159 10.36 2.41 -13.56
N ARG A 160 9.98 1.33 -12.88
CA ARG A 160 9.35 0.16 -13.53
C ARG A 160 7.96 0.46 -14.09
N HIS A 161 7.19 1.31 -13.41
CA HIS A 161 5.80 1.59 -13.76
C HIS A 161 5.60 2.93 -14.49
N GLY A 162 6.66 3.74 -14.60
CA GLY A 162 6.76 4.99 -15.33
C GLY A 162 6.24 6.19 -14.57
#